data_AF-A0A084IQH3-F1
#
_entry.id   AF-A0A084IQH3-F1
#
_cell.length_a   1.000
_cell.length_b   1.000
_cell.length_c   1.000
_cell.angle_alpha   90.00
_cell.angle_beta   90.00
_cell.angle_gamma   90.00
#
_symmetry.space_group_name_H-M   'P 1'
#
loop_
_entity.id
_entity.type
_entity.pdbx_description
1 polymer ?
#
loop_
_entity_poly.entity_id
_entity_poly.type
_entity_poly.pdbx_seq_one_letter_code
_entity_poly.pdbx_strand_id
1 'polypeptide(L)' 'MSSVEERVQKIIAEQLSVSEDQVTSEASFVDDLGADSLDTVELVMALEEEFEIDIPDEEAEKIVNVKDAVDYIKSHAEG' A
#
# COMPACT_ATOMS: atom_id res chain seq x y z
N MET A 1 12.74 -10.64 10.72
CA MET A 1 11.93 -10.66 9.50
C MET A 1 10.85 -9.62 9.73
N SER A 2 10.80 -8.59 8.89
CA SER A 2 9.76 -7.59 8.97
C SER A 2 8.44 -8.22 8.55
N SER A 3 7.34 -7.89 9.22
CA SER A 3 6.03 -8.41 8.82
C SER A 3 5.57 -7.80 7.48
N VAL A 4 4.59 -8.43 6.81
CA VAL A 4 3.97 -7.84 5.60
C VAL A 4 3.47 -6.42 5.90
N GLU A 5 2.86 -6.23 7.07
CA GLU A 5 2.34 -4.93 7.48
C GLU A 5 3.43 -3.87 7.62
N GLU A 6 4.56 -4.21 8.26
CA GLU A 6 5.70 -3.29 8.40
C GLU A 6 6.31 -2.92 7.04
N ARG A 7 6.41 -3.87 6.11
CA ARG A 7 6.92 -3.63 4.75
C ARG A 7 5.99 -2.71 3.96
N VAL A 8 4.68 -2.98 4.01
CA VAL A 8 3.66 -2.15 3.35
C VAL A 8 3.66 -0.73 3.92
N GLN A 9 3.64 -0.59 5.24
CA GLN A 9 3.67 0.72 5.89
C GLN A 9 4.89 1.54 5.50
N LYS A 10 6.05 0.89 5.43
CA LYS A 10 7.30 1.52 5.02
C LYS A 10 7.25 2.01 3.57
N ILE A 11 6.75 1.19 2.64
CA ILE A 11 6.61 1.60 1.23
C ILE A 11 5.69 2.80 1.11
N ILE A 12 4.54 2.78 1.78
CA ILE A 12 3.58 3.89 1.75
C ILE A 12 4.21 5.17 2.31
N ALA A 13 4.92 5.07 3.44
CA ALA A 13 5.61 6.21 4.04
C ALA A 13 6.67 6.81 3.09
N GLU A 14 7.49 5.96 2.46
CA GLU A 14 8.52 6.38 1.52
C GLU A 14 7.93 6.98 0.24
N GLN A 15 6.95 6.30 -0.37
CA GLN A 15 6.34 6.72 -1.64
C GLN A 15 5.58 8.03 -1.51
N LEU A 16 4.78 8.18 -0.45
CA LEU A 16 3.99 9.38 -0.22
C LEU A 16 4.76 10.48 0.53
N SER A 17 6.03 10.23 0.88
CA SER A 17 6.85 11.16 1.68
C SER A 17 6.17 11.59 2.99
N VAL A 18 5.47 10.66 3.62
CA VAL A 18 4.77 10.83 4.91
C VAL A 18 5.53 10.11 6.02
N SER A 19 5.19 10.40 7.27
CA SER A 19 5.81 9.72 8.41
C SER A 19 5.10 8.39 8.70
N GLU A 20 5.84 7.36 9.12
CA GLU A 20 5.28 6.02 9.40
C GLU A 20 4.17 6.04 10.46
N ASP A 21 4.20 7.01 11.39
CA ASP A 21 3.16 7.20 12.40
C ASP A 21 1.81 7.67 11.81
N GLN A 22 1.81 8.23 10.59
CA GLN A 22 0.60 8.59 9.85
C GLN A 22 0.01 7.39 9.11
N VAL A 23 0.82 6.36 8.81
CA VAL A 23 0.43 5.17 8.05
C VAL A 23 -0.27 4.14 8.95
N THR A 24 -1.40 4.56 9.51
CA THR A 24 -2.26 3.70 10.33
C THR A 24 -3.10 2.79 9.44
N SER A 25 -3.54 1.63 9.96
CA SER A 25 -4.35 0.68 9.18
C SER A 25 -5.62 1.31 8.58
N GLU A 26 -6.19 2.32 9.23
CA GLU A 26 -7.41 3.01 8.77
C GLU A 26 -7.14 4.22 7.87
N ALA A 27 -5.88 4.63 7.70
CA ALA A 27 -5.53 5.81 6.92
C ALA A 27 -5.89 5.63 5.44
N SER A 28 -6.73 6.53 4.93
CA SER A 28 -7.05 6.67 3.51
C SER A 28 -5.84 7.21 2.76
N PHE A 29 -5.47 6.58 1.65
CA PHE A 29 -4.35 7.04 0.83
C PHE A 29 -4.58 8.46 0.32
N VAL A 30 -5.81 8.76 -0.10
CA VAL A 30 -6.15 10.07 -0.67
C VAL A 30 -6.53 11.07 0.43
N ASP A 31 -7.43 10.70 1.34
CA ASP A 31 -8.00 11.68 2.28
C ASP A 31 -7.05 11.99 3.45
N ASP A 32 -6.32 11.00 3.95
CA ASP A 32 -5.46 11.15 5.14
C ASP A 32 -3.99 11.33 4.78
N LEU A 33 -3.50 10.59 3.77
CA LEU A 33 -2.09 10.65 3.34
C LEU A 33 -1.86 11.59 2.17
N GLY A 34 -2.92 12.10 1.53
CA GLY A 34 -2.84 13.12 0.49
C GLY A 34 -2.31 12.62 -0.85
N ALA A 35 -2.38 11.32 -1.12
CA ALA A 35 -2.01 10.72 -2.39
C ALA A 35 -2.92 11.23 -3.50
N ASP A 36 -2.32 11.65 -4.62
CA ASP A 36 -3.06 11.91 -5.85
C ASP A 36 -3.24 10.64 -6.70
N SER A 37 -3.92 10.78 -7.84
CA SER A 37 -4.17 9.63 -8.73
C SER A 37 -2.91 8.99 -9.30
N LEU A 38 -1.82 9.77 -9.44
CA LEU A 38 -0.54 9.26 -9.94
C LEU A 38 0.23 8.58 -8.80
N ASP A 39 0.22 9.18 -7.60
CA ASP A 39 0.80 8.58 -6.40
C ASP A 39 0.20 7.20 -6.11
N THR A 40 -1.13 7.05 -6.25
CA THR A 40 -1.79 5.75 -6.04
C THR A 40 -1.34 4.68 -7.04
N VAL A 41 -1.08 5.07 -8.29
CA VAL A 41 -0.60 4.14 -9.33
C VAL A 41 0.83 3.72 -9.04
N GLU A 42 1.71 4.68 -8.71
CA GLU A 42 3.10 4.38 -8.37
C GLU A 42 3.20 3.55 -7.08
N LEU A 43 2.35 3.82 -6.08
CA LEU A 43 2.27 3.03 -4.86
C LEU A 43 1.89 1.57 -5.14
N VAL A 44 0.87 1.33 -5.96
CA VAL A 44 0.46 -0.03 -6.36
C VAL A 44 1.61 -0.74 -7.05
N MET A 45 2.28 -0.09 -8.01
CA MET A 45 3.45 -0.66 -8.70
C MET A 45 4.61 -1.00 -7.74
N ALA A 46 4.87 -0.15 -6.74
CA ALA A 46 5.91 -0.41 -5.74
C ALA A 46 5.56 -1.62 -4.85
N LEU A 47 4.28 -1.80 -4.53
CA LEU A 47 3.81 -2.97 -3.78
C LEU A 47 3.88 -4.25 -4.64
N GLU A 48 3.53 -4.18 -5.92
CA GLU A 48 3.71 -5.29 -6.87
C GLU A 48 5.16 -5.75 -6.95
N GLU A 49 6.10 -4.81 -7.11
CA GLU A 49 7.54 -5.10 -7.20
C GLU A 49 8.11 -5.68 -5.89
N GLU A 50 7.77 -5.11 -4.73
CA GLU A 50 8.28 -5.57 -3.44
C GLU A 50 7.81 -6.99 -3.08
N PHE A 51 6.57 -7.33 -3.44
CA PHE A 51 5.94 -8.58 -3.05
C PHE A 51 5.87 -9.61 -4.19
N GLU A 52 6.39 -9.28 -5.37
CA GLU A 52 6.35 -10.12 -6.58
C GLU A 52 4.93 -10.60 -6.91
N ILE A 53 3.95 -9.69 -6.81
CA ILE A 53 2.54 -9.94 -7.11
C ILE A 53 2.06 -9.04 -8.26
N ASP A 54 0.97 -9.46 -8.92
CA ASP A 54 0.24 -8.62 -9.87
C ASP A 54 -1.09 -8.18 -9.23
N ILE A 55 -1.37 -6.88 -9.20
CA ILE A 55 -2.60 -6.27 -8.70
C ILE A 55 -3.40 -5.77 -9.91
N PRO A 56 -4.49 -6.47 -10.30
CA PRO A 56 -5.33 -5.99 -11.39
C PRO A 56 -5.93 -4.61 -11.08
N ASP A 57 -6.10 -3.76 -12.11
CA ASP A 57 -6.68 -2.42 -11.98
C ASP A 57 -7.99 -2.41 -11.17
N GLU A 58 -8.89 -3.39 -11.41
CA GLU A 58 -10.17 -3.50 -10.69
C GLU A 58 -10.03 -3.77 -9.18
N GLU A 59 -8.95 -4.44 -8.77
CA GLU A 59 -8.63 -4.65 -7.35
C GLU A 59 -7.89 -3.45 -6.78
N ALA A 60 -6.96 -2.85 -7.52
CA ALA A 60 -6.27 -1.62 -7.14
C ALA A 60 -7.26 -0.48 -6.82
N GLU A 61 -8.33 -0.33 -7.60
CA GLU A 61 -9.40 0.64 -7.34
C GLU A 61 -10.14 0.41 -6.00
N LYS A 62 -10.12 -0.81 -5.46
CA LYS A 62 -10.73 -1.15 -4.17
C LYS A 62 -9.78 -0.94 -2.99
N ILE A 63 -8.48 -0.83 -3.24
CA ILE A 63 -7.46 -0.61 -2.22
C ILE A 63 -7.40 0.89 -1.91
N VAL A 64 -8.17 1.34 -0.90
CA VAL A 64 -8.29 2.77 -0.57
C VAL A 64 -7.56 3.18 0.70
N ASN A 65 -7.20 2.20 1.55
CA ASN A 65 -6.50 2.42 2.81
C ASN A 65 -5.39 1.40 3.04
N VAL A 66 -4.56 1.65 4.05
CA VAL A 66 -3.40 0.81 4.40
C VAL A 66 -3.80 -0.63 4.68
N LYS A 67 -4.89 -0.86 5.42
CA LYS A 67 -5.36 -2.21 5.75
C LYS A 67 -5.74 -3.00 4.50
N ASP A 68 -6.43 -2.39 3.56
CA ASP A 68 -6.83 -3.06 2.31
C ASP A 68 -5.60 -3.54 1.54
N ALA A 69 -4.54 -2.73 1.47
CA ALA A 69 -3.29 -3.11 0.82
C ALA A 69 -2.62 -4.28 1.56
N VAL A 70 -2.53 -4.20 2.88
CA VAL A 70 -1.95 -5.25 3.72
C VAL A 70 -2.73 -6.56 3.58
N ASP A 71 -4.06 -6.52 3.59
CA ASP A 71 -4.92 -7.70 3.49
C ASP A 71 -4.87 -8.32 2.08
N TYR A 72 -4.82 -7.48 1.03
CA TYR A 72 -4.60 -7.95 -0.33
C TYR A 72 -3.26 -8.67 -0.47
N ILE A 73 -2.18 -8.05 0.00
CA ILE A 73 -0.84 -8.62 -0.08
C ILE A 73 -0.75 -9.90 0.75
N LYS A 74 -1.28 -9.93 1.98
CA LYS A 74 -1.29 -11.16 2.79
C LYS A 74 -2.05 -12.32 2.14
N SER A 75 -3.02 -12.04 1.27
CA SER A 75 -3.81 -13.07 0.60
C SER A 75 -3.22 -13.52 -0.74
N HIS A 76 -2.32 -12.74 -1.35
CA HIS A 76 -1.77 -13.02 -2.68
C HIS A 76 -0.26 -13.24 -2.69
N ALA A 77 0.48 -12.66 -1.75
CA ALA A 77 1.89 -12.94 -1.53
C ALA A 77 2.00 -14.24 -0.71
N GLU A 78 2.26 -15.36 -1.39
CA GLU A 78 2.81 -16.54 -0.74
C GLU A 78 4.25 -16.24 -0.34
N GLY A 79 4.60 -16.48 0.93
CA GLY A 79 5.88 -16.07 1.53
C GLY A 79 7.13 -16.63 0.87
#